data_AF-A0A7X9FS57-F1
#
_entry.id   AF-A0A7X9FS57-F1
#
_cell.length_a   1.000
_cell.length_b   1.000
_cell.length_c   1.000
_cell.angle_alpha   90.00
_cell.angle_beta   90.00
_cell.angle_gamma   90.00
#
_symmetry.space_group_name_H-M   'P 1'
#
loop_
_entity.id
_entity.type
_entity.pdbx_description
1 polymer ?
#
loop_
_entity_poly.entity_id
_entity_poly.type
_entity_poly.pdbx_seq_one_letter_code
_entity_poly.pdbx_strand_id
1 'polypeptide(L)' 'MFRRLHDEEGLTIVLVTHDKGIASHADRLVCISDGLIRNEECNLQ' A
#
# COMPACT_ATOMS: atom_id res chain seq x y z
N MET A 1 4.81 -0.04 12.29
CA MET A 1 3.67 -0.72 12.93
C MET A 1 2.91 -1.60 11.94
N PHE A 2 2.33 -1.05 10.87
CA PHE A 2 1.54 -1.84 9.90
C PHE A 2 2.28 -3.02 9.28
N ARG A 3 3.55 -2.83 8.89
CA ARG A 3 4.40 -3.93 8.38
C ARG A 3 4.54 -5.08 9.37
N ARG A 4 4.71 -4.79 10.66
CA ARG A 4 4.80 -5.81 11.71
C ARG A 4 3.51 -6.65 11.81
N LEU A 5 2.34 -6.02 11.75
CA LEU A 5 1.06 -6.73 11.77
C LEU A 5 0.84 -7.59 10.51
N HIS A 6 1.30 -7.10 9.36
CA HIS A 6 1.27 -7.88 8.13
C HIS A 6 2.20 -9.09 8.21
N ASP A 7 3.47 -8.87 8.55
CA ASP A 7 4.52 -9.89 8.48
C ASP A 7 4.45 -10.90 9.63
N GLU A 8 4.19 -10.44 10.86
CA GLU A 8 4.20 -11.30 12.05
C GLU A 8 2.84 -11.94 12.33
N GLU A 9 1.73 -11.26 12.02
CA GLU A 9 0.37 -11.75 12.31
C GLU A 9 -0.39 -12.21 11.06
N GLY A 10 0.18 -12.04 9.86
CA GLY A 10 -0.44 -12.46 8.60
C GLY A 10 -1.68 -11.65 8.20
N LEU A 11 -1.84 -10.45 8.75
CA LEU A 11 -3.03 -9.63 8.50
C LEU A 11 -2.95 -8.93 7.14
N THR A 12 -4.04 -8.96 6.37
CA THR A 12 -4.15 -8.16 5.14
C THR A 12 -4.57 -6.74 5.49
N ILE A 13 -3.77 -5.75 5.08
CA ILE A 13 -3.99 -4.34 5.41
C ILE A 13 -4.23 -3.55 4.12
N VAL A 14 -5.35 -2.83 4.06
CA VAL A 14 -5.64 -1.86 3.00
C VAL A 14 -5.56 -0.47 3.59
N LEU A 15 -4.61 0.34 3.11
CA LEU A 15 -4.37 1.70 3.58
C LEU A 15 -4.65 2.71 2.45
N VAL A 16 -5.47 3.72 2.74
CA VAL A 16 -5.73 4.83 1.82
C VAL A 16 -5.11 6.09 2.41
N THR A 17 -4.21 6.72 1.66
CA THR A 17 -3.53 7.94 2.06
C THR A 17 -3.19 8.82 0.87
N HIS A 18 -3.12 10.14 1.10
CA HIS A 18 -2.54 11.09 0.14
C HIS A 18 -1.03 11.30 0.34
N ASP A 19 -0.47 10.77 1.43
CA ASP A 19 0.97 10.83 1.69
C ASP A 19 1.72 9.72 0.94
N LYS A 20 2.49 10.14 -0.07
CA LYS A 20 3.29 9.23 -0.90
C LYS A 20 4.39 8.50 -0.12
N GLY A 21 4.94 9.15 0.91
CA GLY A 21 5.97 8.57 1.76
C GLY A 21 5.40 7.40 2.55
N ILE A 22 4.18 7.49 3.05
CA ILE A 22 3.53 6.35 3.73
C ILE A 22 3.19 5.26 2.70
N ALA A 23 2.60 5.64 1.56
CA ALA A 23 2.17 4.69 0.54
C ALA A 23 3.33 3.85 -0.01
N SER A 24 4.52 4.43 -0.18
CA SER A 24 5.69 3.72 -0.73
C SER A 24 6.20 2.58 0.14
N HIS A 25 5.83 2.53 1.42
CA HIS A 25 6.20 1.44 2.33
C HIS A 25 5.28 0.23 2.23
N ALA A 26 4.16 0.31 1.49
CA ALA A 26 3.29 -0.83 1.26
C ALA A 26 3.89 -1.78 0.22
N ASP A 27 3.57 -3.06 0.31
CA ASP A 27 4.07 -4.07 -0.64
C ASP A 27 3.44 -3.93 -2.04
N ARG A 28 2.27 -3.26 -2.10
CA ARG A 28 1.61 -2.86 -3.35
C ARG A 28 1.05 -1.45 -3.21
N LEU A 29 1.28 -0.63 -4.22
CA LEU A 29 0.78 0.73 -4.32
C LEU A 29 -0.16 0.85 -5.52
N VAL A 30 -1.39 1.30 -5.29
CA VAL A 30 -2.40 1.51 -6.33
C VAL A 30 -2.83 2.98 -6.31
N CYS A 31 -2.55 3.70 -7.40
CA CYS A 31 -2.99 5.09 -7.56
C CYS A 31 -4.34 5.13 -8.28
N ILE A 32 -5.34 5.76 -7.66
CA ILE A 32 -6.66 5.95 -8.26
C ILE A 32 -6.88 7.44 -8.55
N SER A 33 -7.36 7.77 -9.76
CA SER A 33 -7.92 9.09 -10.06
C SER A 33 -9.15 8.94 -10.96
N ASP A 34 -10.16 9.76 -10.71
CA ASP A 34 -11.42 9.77 -11.48
C ASP A 34 -12.12 8.40 -11.53
N GLY A 35 -12.00 7.62 -10.45
CA GLY A 35 -12.56 6.26 -10.36
C GLY A 35 -11.80 5.19 -11.14
N LEU A 36 -10.65 5.54 -11.74
CA LEU A 36 -9.82 4.63 -12.53
C LEU A 36 -8.46 4.39 -11.86
N ILE A 37 -7.93 3.18 -11.99
CA ILE A 37 -6.55 2.88 -11.61
C ILE A 37 -5.63 3.53 -12.64
N ARG A 38 -4.80 4.47 -12.19
CA ARG A 38 -3.85 5.20 -13.02
C ARG A 38 -2.50 4.51 -13.07
N ASN A 39 -2.06 3.97 -11.93
CA ASN A 39 -0.78 3.26 -11.81
C ASN A 39 -0.89 2.19 -10.72
N GLU A 40 -0.10 1.13 -10.89
CA GLU A 40 0.07 0.04 -9.94
C GLU A 40 1.53 -0.35 -9.87
N GLU A 41 2.07 -0.43 -8.65
CA GLU A 41 3.46 -0.80 -8.38
C GLU A 41 3.49 -1.91 -7.30
N CYS A 42 4.37 -2.90 -7.50
CA CYS A 42 4.67 -3.93 -6.51
C CYS A 42 6.06 -3.66 -5.92
N ASN A 43 6.11 -3.43 -4.61
CA ASN A 43 7.31 -3.12 -3.84
C ASN A 43 7.70 -4.28 -2.92
N LEU A 44 7.58 -5.52 -3.40
CA LEU A 44 8.05 -6.70 -2.69
C LEU A 44 9.58 -6.59 -2.52
N GLN A 45 10.02 -6.23 -1.31
CA GLN A 45 11.44 -6.20 -0.92
C GLN A 45 11.86 -7.55 -0.35
#